data_AF-A0A542KG93-F1
#
_entry.id   AF-A0A542KG93-F1
#
_cell.length_a   1.000
_cell.length_b   1.000
_cell.length_c   1.000
_cell.angle_alpha   90.00
_cell.angle_beta   90.00
_cell.angle_gamma   90.00
#
_symmetry.space_group_name_H-M   'P 1'
#
loop_
_entity.id
_entity.type
_entity.pdbx_description
1 polymer ?
#
loop_
_entity_poly.entity_id
_entity_poly.type
_entity_poly.pdbx_seq_one_letter_code
_entity_poly.pdbx_strand_id
1 'polypeptide(L)'
;MKQGKGIENPESRFSAVLLAAAKLPGVRINRETYLRSALARHCSEDDIRRAIEETPAAAGISVEVLDKVANDSIRFETGKVSALSAAAGIPGVLALPATVPADVAQYFGHMVRIAQKLAYLYSWPDLFSDDGDDVDDATMGVLTLFFGVMFGTQSANAAVGKVAGMMSKQVAKKLPQKALTQGVVYPMVKKVAAYLGVQMTKQSFAKAVSKAIPLVGAVVSGGLTLATYLPMAKRLKKHLSSLPLAEASNRVMDGEVVDGEVVEDDEAFATAHADQHGADDAAIKLEEPQS
;
A
#
# COMPACT_ATOMS: atom_id res chain seq x y z
N MET A 1 -6.92 -42.01 21.02
CA MET A 1 -7.52 -40.77 20.49
C MET A 1 -6.96 -39.59 21.26
N LYS A 2 -6.11 -38.76 20.64
CA LYS A 2 -5.50 -37.58 21.29
C LYS A 2 -6.42 -36.38 21.12
N GLN A 3 -7.09 -35.99 22.20
CA GLN A 3 -7.89 -34.77 22.28
C GLN A 3 -6.97 -33.53 22.38
N GLY A 4 -7.27 -32.52 21.54
CA GLY A 4 -7.25 -31.10 21.90
C GLY A 4 -5.94 -30.48 22.37
N LYS A 5 -4.97 -30.26 21.45
CA LYS A 5 -3.93 -29.23 21.64
C LYS A 5 -4.43 -27.90 21.06
N GLY A 6 -5.48 -27.35 21.67
CA GLY A 6 -6.05 -26.07 21.25
C GLY A 6 -5.12 -24.92 21.61
N ILE A 7 -4.46 -24.32 20.62
CA ILE A 7 -3.84 -22.98 20.63
C ILE A 7 -3.25 -22.56 22.01
N GLU A 8 -2.19 -23.23 22.46
CA GLU A 8 -1.53 -22.88 23.73
C GLU A 8 -0.61 -21.64 23.61
N ASN A 9 -0.13 -21.32 22.40
CA ASN A 9 0.75 -20.16 22.19
C ASN A 9 -0.04 -18.89 21.76
N PRO A 10 0.11 -17.75 22.46
CA PRO A 10 -0.49 -16.46 22.07
C PRO A 10 -0.30 -16.09 20.59
N GLU A 11 0.88 -16.35 20.01
CA GLU A 11 1.16 -16.10 18.59
C GLU A 11 0.15 -16.81 17.68
N SER A 12 -0.02 -18.12 17.88
CA SER A 12 -0.93 -18.94 17.07
C SER A 12 -2.39 -18.51 17.23
N ARG A 13 -2.78 -17.97 18.39
CA ARG A 13 -4.13 -17.44 18.63
C ARG A 13 -4.42 -16.24 17.75
N PHE A 14 -3.50 -15.27 17.77
CA PHE A 14 -3.63 -14.08 16.94
C PHE A 14 -3.65 -14.45 15.46
N SER A 15 -2.70 -15.29 15.02
CA SER A 15 -2.61 -15.70 13.62
C SER A 15 -3.85 -16.42 13.13
N ALA A 16 -4.46 -17.28 13.96
CA ALA A 16 -5.71 -17.96 13.60
C ALA A 16 -6.87 -16.99 13.39
N VAL A 17 -7.02 -15.98 14.26
CA VAL A 17 -8.07 -14.97 14.13
C VAL A 17 -7.81 -14.04 12.94
N LEU A 18 -6.56 -13.61 12.75
CA LEU A 18 -6.18 -12.76 11.60
C LEU A 18 -6.44 -13.50 10.28
N LEU A 19 -6.07 -14.78 10.19
CA LEU A 19 -6.32 -15.60 9.00
C LEU A 19 -7.81 -15.76 8.74
N ALA A 20 -8.58 -16.09 9.78
CA ALA A 20 -10.03 -16.23 9.67
C ALA A 20 -10.69 -14.92 9.21
N ALA A 21 -10.28 -13.78 9.76
CA ALA A 21 -10.75 -12.46 9.38
C ALA A 21 -10.38 -12.11 7.92
N ALA A 22 -9.15 -12.38 7.51
CA ALA A 22 -8.66 -12.11 6.15
C ALA A 22 -9.38 -12.94 5.07
N LYS A 23 -9.92 -14.10 5.44
CA LYS A 23 -10.72 -14.97 4.57
C LYS A 23 -12.22 -14.63 4.55
N LEU A 24 -12.68 -13.67 5.35
CA LEU A 24 -14.10 -13.29 5.33
C LEU A 24 -14.49 -12.60 4.01
N PRO A 25 -15.68 -12.92 3.45
CA PRO A 25 -16.19 -12.25 2.27
C PRO A 25 -16.22 -10.73 2.44
N GLY A 26 -15.71 -10.02 1.43
CA GLY A 26 -15.65 -8.56 1.44
C GLY A 26 -14.58 -7.96 2.35
N VAL A 27 -13.69 -8.73 2.99
CA VAL A 27 -12.56 -8.16 3.75
C VAL A 27 -11.41 -7.72 2.83
N ARG A 28 -11.12 -8.48 1.77
CA ARG A 28 -10.14 -8.10 0.76
C ARG A 28 -10.62 -6.85 0.00
N ILE A 29 -9.74 -5.87 -0.13
CA ILE A 29 -10.00 -4.61 -0.84
C ILE A 29 -9.26 -4.69 -2.18
N ASN A 30 -10.00 -4.63 -3.29
CA ASN A 30 -9.38 -4.49 -4.61
C ASN A 30 -8.73 -3.10 -4.69
N ARG A 31 -7.39 -3.07 -4.84
CA ARG A 31 -6.59 -1.83 -4.80
C ARG A 31 -7.04 -0.84 -5.87
N GLU A 32 -7.20 -1.28 -7.11
CA GLU A 32 -7.60 -0.41 -8.23
C GLU A 32 -8.96 0.25 -7.99
N THR A 33 -9.99 -0.56 -7.72
CA THR A 33 -11.36 -0.08 -7.49
C THR A 33 -11.42 0.88 -6.31
N TYR A 34 -10.66 0.58 -5.25
CA TYR A 34 -10.56 1.46 -4.09
C TYR A 34 -9.86 2.78 -4.43
N LEU A 35 -8.68 2.76 -5.06
CA LEU A 35 -7.95 3.99 -5.40
C LEU A 35 -8.77 4.88 -6.33
N ARG A 36 -9.39 4.30 -7.37
CA ARG A 36 -10.27 5.03 -8.29
C ARG A 36 -11.38 5.76 -7.53
N SER A 37 -12.12 5.03 -6.69
CA SER A 37 -13.24 5.61 -5.93
C SER A 37 -12.81 6.60 -4.85
N ALA A 38 -11.70 6.34 -4.17
CA ALA A 38 -11.21 7.15 -3.06
C ALA A 38 -10.61 8.49 -3.52
N LEU A 39 -9.96 8.50 -4.70
CA LEU A 39 -9.28 9.68 -5.23
C LEU A 39 -10.15 10.53 -6.17
N ALA A 40 -11.27 10.00 -6.68
CA ALA A 40 -12.15 10.66 -7.67
C ALA A 40 -12.60 12.09 -7.31
N ARG A 41 -12.69 12.43 -6.03
CA ARG A 41 -13.12 13.77 -5.58
C ARG A 41 -11.99 14.79 -5.45
N HIS A 42 -10.73 14.34 -5.55
CA HIS A 42 -9.56 15.13 -5.19
C HIS A 42 -8.47 15.17 -6.25
N CYS A 43 -8.52 14.27 -7.23
CA CYS A 43 -7.47 14.06 -8.22
C CYS A 43 -8.04 14.05 -9.63
N SER A 44 -7.21 14.38 -10.63
CA SER A 44 -7.57 14.22 -12.04
C SER A 44 -7.63 12.74 -12.43
N GLU A 45 -8.33 12.41 -13.52
CA GLU A 45 -8.35 11.03 -14.04
C GLU A 45 -6.94 10.54 -14.41
N ASP A 46 -6.05 11.43 -14.87
CA ASP A 46 -4.65 11.08 -15.16
C ASP A 46 -3.86 10.76 -13.89
N ASP A 47 -4.03 11.52 -12.82
CA ASP A 47 -3.41 11.21 -11.53
C ASP A 47 -3.92 9.90 -10.96
N ILE A 48 -5.23 9.64 -11.09
CA ILE A 48 -5.86 8.39 -10.63
C ILE A 48 -5.32 7.21 -11.42
N ARG A 49 -5.24 7.32 -12.75
CA ARG A 49 -4.66 6.31 -13.63
C ARG A 49 -3.21 6.00 -13.23
N ARG A 50 -2.37 7.03 -13.07
CA ARG A 50 -0.99 6.87 -12.61
C ARG A 50 -0.90 6.26 -11.21
N ALA A 51 -1.79 6.64 -10.28
CA ALA A 51 -1.79 6.10 -8.91
C ALA A 51 -2.13 4.61 -8.88
N ILE A 52 -2.98 4.15 -9.80
CA ILE A 52 -3.35 2.75 -9.99
C ILE A 52 -2.19 1.97 -10.63
N GLU A 53 -1.65 2.46 -11.75
CA GLU A 53 -0.57 1.81 -12.52
C GLU A 53 0.76 1.75 -11.74
N GLU A 54 1.05 2.81 -10.99
CA GLU A 54 2.23 2.97 -10.16
C GLU A 54 1.81 3.04 -8.68
N THR A 55 1.90 4.22 -8.07
CA THR A 55 1.48 4.47 -6.69
C THR A 55 0.96 5.91 -6.55
N PRO A 56 0.14 6.21 -5.52
CA PRO A 56 -0.28 7.59 -5.27
C PRO A 56 0.89 8.57 -5.12
N ALA A 57 1.98 8.15 -4.46
CA ALA A 57 3.19 8.97 -4.35
C ALA A 57 3.90 9.19 -5.69
N ALA A 58 3.99 8.15 -6.54
CA ALA A 58 4.61 8.27 -7.86
C ALA A 58 3.76 9.11 -8.84
N ALA A 59 2.43 9.14 -8.64
CA ALA A 59 1.51 10.02 -9.33
C ALA A 59 1.59 11.49 -8.86
N GLY A 60 2.46 11.82 -7.90
CA GLY A 60 2.62 13.18 -7.38
C GLY A 60 1.50 13.62 -6.43
N ILE A 61 0.66 12.69 -5.93
CA ILE A 61 -0.42 13.03 -5.02
C ILE A 61 0.17 13.34 -3.64
N SER A 62 -0.05 14.56 -3.17
CA SER A 62 0.53 15.03 -1.91
C SER A 62 -0.04 14.28 -0.70
N VAL A 63 0.78 14.17 0.36
CA VAL A 63 0.37 13.52 1.62
C VAL A 63 -0.86 14.21 2.21
N GLU A 64 -1.03 15.52 2.05
CA GLU A 64 -2.19 16.26 2.53
C GLU A 64 -3.50 15.83 1.86
N VAL A 65 -3.45 15.50 0.55
CA VAL A 65 -4.61 14.96 -0.18
C VAL A 65 -4.89 13.53 0.29
N LEU A 66 -3.86 12.69 0.37
CA LEU A 66 -3.98 11.32 0.87
C LEU A 66 -4.54 11.28 2.29
N ASP A 67 -4.16 12.24 3.13
CA ASP A 67 -4.59 12.37 4.51
C ASP A 67 -6.10 12.65 4.63
N LYS A 68 -6.65 13.46 3.72
CA LYS A 68 -8.10 13.75 3.65
C LYS A 68 -8.87 12.48 3.28
N VAL A 69 -8.43 11.80 2.21
CA VAL A 69 -9.04 10.55 1.73
C VAL A 69 -8.94 9.43 2.78
N ALA A 70 -7.79 9.33 3.46
CA ALA A 70 -7.58 8.40 4.56
C ALA A 70 -8.53 8.65 5.72
N ASN A 71 -8.76 9.92 6.08
CA ASN A 71 -9.73 10.27 7.13
C ASN A 71 -11.16 9.85 6.76
N ASP A 72 -11.55 9.94 5.49
CA ASP A 72 -12.86 9.49 5.03
C ASP A 72 -13.00 7.97 5.07
N SER A 73 -11.95 7.24 4.67
CA SER A 73 -11.87 5.78 4.85
C SER A 73 -11.97 5.36 6.31
N ILE A 74 -11.28 6.06 7.22
CA ILE A 74 -11.36 5.83 8.67
C ILE A 74 -12.78 6.10 9.18
N ARG A 75 -13.39 7.23 8.82
CA ARG A 75 -14.76 7.58 9.24
C ARG A 75 -15.76 6.51 8.78
N PHE A 76 -15.64 6.06 7.53
CA PHE A 76 -16.51 5.03 6.96
C PHE A 76 -16.40 3.69 7.69
N GLU A 77 -15.18 3.14 7.85
CA GLU A 77 -15.01 1.85 8.52
C GLU A 77 -15.33 1.94 10.02
N THR A 78 -14.97 3.05 10.67
CA THR A 78 -15.29 3.30 12.09
C THR A 78 -16.80 3.38 12.30
N GLY A 79 -17.52 4.08 11.43
CA GLY A 79 -18.98 4.16 11.47
C GLY A 79 -19.63 2.79 11.28
N LYS A 80 -19.15 2.01 10.30
CA LYS A 80 -19.64 0.64 10.05
C LYS A 80 -19.44 -0.28 11.24
N VAL A 81 -18.21 -0.37 11.78
CA VAL A 81 -17.93 -1.27 12.89
C VAL A 81 -18.67 -0.83 14.16
N SER A 82 -18.81 0.48 14.42
CA SER A 82 -19.58 0.99 15.56
C SER A 82 -21.07 0.68 15.42
N ALA A 83 -21.64 0.83 14.22
CA ALA A 83 -23.03 0.48 13.93
C ALA A 83 -23.27 -1.05 14.08
N LEU A 84 -22.34 -1.88 13.62
CA LEU A 84 -22.40 -3.34 13.77
C LEU A 84 -22.26 -3.79 15.23
N SER A 85 -21.53 -3.05 16.05
CA SER A 85 -21.44 -3.27 17.50
C SER A 85 -22.69 -2.80 18.25
N ALA A 86 -23.39 -1.78 17.73
CA ALA A 86 -24.66 -1.30 18.28
C ALA A 86 -25.83 -2.20 17.89
N ALA A 87 -25.81 -2.79 16.68
CA ALA A 87 -26.83 -3.72 16.21
C ALA A 87 -26.70 -5.07 16.96
N ALA A 88 -27.55 -5.27 17.97
CA ALA A 88 -27.72 -6.57 18.60
C ALA A 88 -28.32 -7.57 17.58
N GLY A 89 -27.78 -8.79 17.52
CA GLY A 89 -28.55 -9.95 17.06
C GLY A 89 -28.61 -10.28 15.57
N ILE A 90 -27.63 -9.92 14.73
CA ILE A 90 -27.49 -10.57 13.41
C ILE A 90 -26.44 -11.69 13.52
N PRO A 91 -26.84 -12.97 13.66
CA PRO A 91 -25.93 -14.08 13.49
C PRO A 91 -25.48 -14.15 12.03
N GLY A 92 -24.19 -13.91 11.78
CA GLY A 92 -23.59 -14.18 10.48
C GLY A 92 -23.30 -15.67 10.35
N VAL A 93 -23.85 -16.33 9.33
CA VAL A 93 -23.44 -17.69 8.95
C VAL A 93 -22.08 -17.59 8.27
N LEU A 94 -21.01 -17.69 9.06
CA LEU A 94 -19.63 -17.64 8.58
C LEU A 94 -18.96 -18.98 8.86
N ALA A 95 -18.32 -19.56 7.84
CA ALA A 95 -17.48 -20.74 8.00
C ALA A 95 -16.17 -20.32 8.68
N LEU A 96 -16.15 -20.40 10.01
CA LEU A 96 -14.99 -20.05 10.84
C LEU A 96 -14.43 -21.28 11.54
N PRO A 97 -13.13 -21.31 11.85
CA PRO A 97 -12.59 -22.32 12.75
C PRO A 97 -13.36 -22.31 14.07
N ALA A 98 -13.65 -23.49 14.64
CA ALA A 98 -14.43 -23.63 15.89
C ALA A 98 -13.87 -22.84 17.08
N THR A 99 -12.59 -22.45 17.02
CA THR A 99 -11.88 -21.69 18.05
C THR A 99 -11.93 -20.17 17.88
N VAL A 100 -12.48 -19.65 16.77
CA VAL A 100 -12.54 -18.23 16.47
C VAL A 100 -13.99 -17.73 16.53
N PRO A 101 -14.35 -16.92 17.53
CA PRO A 101 -15.67 -16.30 17.60
C PRO A 101 -15.95 -15.40 16.39
N ALA A 102 -17.19 -15.41 15.91
CA ALA A 102 -17.58 -14.66 14.70
C ALA A 102 -17.50 -13.14 14.88
N ASP A 103 -17.87 -12.62 16.05
CA ASP A 103 -17.75 -11.21 16.40
C ASP A 103 -16.29 -10.74 16.39
N VAL A 104 -15.37 -11.57 16.89
CA VAL A 104 -13.93 -11.30 16.85
C VAL A 104 -13.41 -11.31 15.41
N ALA A 105 -13.77 -12.30 14.61
CA ALA A 105 -13.38 -12.36 13.21
C ALA A 105 -13.92 -11.16 12.41
N GLN A 106 -15.16 -10.75 12.65
CA GLN A 106 -15.77 -9.57 12.02
C GLN A 106 -15.05 -8.27 12.41
N TYR A 107 -14.76 -8.08 13.70
CA TYR A 107 -14.03 -6.92 14.18
C TYR A 107 -12.63 -6.83 13.54
N PHE A 108 -11.90 -7.95 13.51
CA PHE A 108 -10.61 -8.03 12.82
C PHE A 108 -10.76 -7.83 11.31
N GLY A 109 -11.84 -8.30 10.70
CA GLY A 109 -12.15 -8.07 9.29
C GLY A 109 -12.20 -6.58 8.95
N HIS A 110 -12.86 -5.77 9.78
CA HIS A 110 -12.84 -4.32 9.62
C HIS A 110 -11.46 -3.70 9.87
N MET A 111 -10.66 -4.25 10.77
CA MET A 111 -9.27 -3.80 10.97
C MET A 111 -8.39 -4.12 9.76
N VAL A 112 -8.54 -5.30 9.14
CA VAL A 112 -7.85 -5.68 7.90
C VAL A 112 -8.30 -4.79 6.74
N ARG A 113 -9.60 -4.48 6.62
CA ARG A 113 -10.12 -3.55 5.61
C ARG A 113 -9.49 -2.16 5.71
N ILE A 114 -9.48 -1.54 6.90
CA ILE A 114 -8.88 -0.21 7.06
C ILE A 114 -7.37 -0.25 6.87
N ALA A 115 -6.70 -1.33 7.29
CA ALA A 115 -5.26 -1.48 7.08
C ALA A 115 -4.89 -1.49 5.59
N GLN A 116 -5.59 -2.27 4.76
CA GLN A 116 -5.43 -2.26 3.29
C GLN A 116 -5.68 -0.87 2.71
N LYS A 117 -6.83 -0.27 3.04
CA LYS A 117 -7.22 1.06 2.52
C LYS A 117 -6.17 2.14 2.80
N LEU A 118 -5.63 2.16 4.02
CA LEU A 118 -4.57 3.10 4.38
C LEU A 118 -3.25 2.74 3.69
N ALA A 119 -2.87 1.46 3.66
CA ALA A 119 -1.66 1.01 2.97
C ALA A 119 -1.66 1.42 1.50
N TYR A 120 -2.77 1.21 0.78
CA TYR A 120 -2.89 1.57 -0.64
C TYR A 120 -2.82 3.06 -0.89
N LEU A 121 -3.41 3.89 -0.02
CA LEU A 121 -3.27 5.35 -0.11
C LEU A 121 -1.81 5.79 0.10
N TYR A 122 -1.09 5.17 1.02
CA TYR A 122 0.32 5.47 1.29
C TYR A 122 1.28 4.55 0.50
N SER A 123 0.90 4.24 -0.74
CA SER A 123 1.76 3.61 -1.76
C SER A 123 2.30 2.22 -1.45
N TRP A 124 1.68 1.48 -0.53
CA TRP A 124 1.95 0.04 -0.44
C TRP A 124 1.34 -0.67 -1.66
N PRO A 125 1.99 -1.73 -2.16
CA PRO A 125 1.48 -2.58 -3.23
C PRO A 125 0.24 -3.32 -2.74
N ASP A 126 -0.40 -4.07 -3.65
CA ASP A 126 -1.45 -4.99 -3.22
C ASP A 126 -0.92 -5.91 -2.12
N LEU A 127 -1.67 -6.00 -1.02
CA LEU A 127 -1.28 -6.82 0.12
C LEU A 127 -1.69 -8.26 -0.11
N PHE A 128 -2.74 -8.49 -0.90
CA PHE A 128 -3.23 -9.83 -1.22
C PHE A 128 -2.83 -10.14 -2.66
N SER A 129 -2.07 -11.21 -2.84
CA SER A 129 -1.71 -11.70 -4.17
C SER A 129 -2.99 -12.10 -4.93
N ASP A 130 -3.05 -11.83 -6.24
CA ASP A 130 -4.18 -12.22 -7.12
C ASP A 130 -4.28 -13.75 -7.33
N ASP A 131 -3.26 -14.49 -6.89
CA ASP A 131 -3.13 -15.94 -7.05
C ASP A 131 -3.98 -16.71 -6.00
N GLY A 132 -5.29 -16.52 -6.02
CA GLY A 132 -6.29 -17.34 -5.32
C GLY A 132 -6.78 -16.85 -3.95
N ASP A 133 -7.64 -17.66 -3.32
CA ASP A 133 -8.29 -17.37 -2.03
C ASP A 133 -7.39 -17.59 -0.80
N ASP A 134 -6.12 -17.94 -1.02
CA ASP A 134 -5.17 -18.12 0.07
C ASP A 134 -4.50 -16.82 0.46
N VAL A 135 -4.12 -16.75 1.74
CA VAL A 135 -3.49 -15.58 2.36
C VAL A 135 -2.05 -16.00 2.63
N ASP A 136 -1.10 -15.42 1.91
CA ASP A 136 0.30 -15.80 2.03
C ASP A 136 0.95 -15.31 3.34
N ASP A 137 2.07 -15.93 3.71
CA ASP A 137 2.74 -15.64 4.99
C ASP A 137 3.27 -14.20 5.07
N ALA A 138 3.63 -13.57 3.96
CA ALA A 138 4.07 -12.18 3.97
C ALA A 138 2.90 -11.21 4.17
N THR A 139 1.73 -11.54 3.60
CA THR A 139 0.47 -10.84 3.85
C THR A 139 0.12 -10.92 5.33
N MET A 140 0.16 -12.13 5.91
CA MET A 140 -0.03 -12.33 7.34
C MET A 140 1.00 -11.54 8.16
N GLY A 141 2.26 -11.53 7.73
CA GLY A 141 3.34 -10.82 8.39
C GLY A 141 3.14 -9.31 8.39
N VAL A 142 2.85 -8.71 7.24
CA VAL A 142 2.65 -7.25 7.14
C VAL A 142 1.39 -6.81 7.87
N LEU A 143 0.28 -7.56 7.77
CA LEU A 143 -0.94 -7.27 8.51
C LEU A 143 -0.72 -7.38 10.03
N THR A 144 0.05 -8.37 10.49
CA THR A 144 0.46 -8.48 11.90
C THR A 144 1.18 -7.21 12.36
N LEU A 145 2.12 -6.70 11.56
CA LEU A 145 2.83 -5.48 11.89
C LEU A 145 1.90 -4.25 11.88
N PHE A 146 1.01 -4.12 10.90
CA PHE A 146 0.01 -3.04 10.89
C PHE A 146 -0.91 -3.08 12.11
N PHE A 147 -1.35 -4.26 12.54
CA PHE A 147 -2.08 -4.41 13.79
C PHE A 147 -1.21 -3.99 14.99
N GLY A 148 0.07 -4.37 14.99
CA GLY A 148 1.01 -3.90 16.01
C GLY A 148 1.09 -2.37 16.10
N VAL A 149 1.08 -1.67 14.97
CA VAL A 149 1.03 -0.18 14.91
C VAL A 149 -0.30 0.34 15.42
N MET A 150 -1.42 -0.25 15.02
CA MET A 150 -2.76 0.09 15.50
C MET A 150 -2.85 -0.01 17.04
N PHE A 151 -2.30 -1.08 17.61
CA PHE A 151 -2.20 -1.31 19.05
C PHE A 151 -1.08 -0.50 19.74
N GLY A 152 -0.33 0.33 18.99
CA GLY A 152 0.64 1.28 19.53
C GLY A 152 1.99 0.66 19.93
N THR A 153 2.37 -0.47 19.35
CA THR A 153 3.66 -1.13 19.66
C THR A 153 4.81 -0.48 18.89
N GLN A 154 5.83 -0.01 19.63
CA GLN A 154 7.01 0.61 19.01
C GLN A 154 7.82 -0.38 18.15
N SER A 155 7.83 -1.66 18.56
CA SER A 155 8.44 -2.75 17.79
C SER A 155 7.82 -2.91 16.41
N ALA A 156 6.50 -2.73 16.29
CA ALA A 156 5.83 -2.77 14.99
C ALA A 156 6.13 -1.52 14.17
N ASN A 157 6.13 -0.32 14.77
CA ASN A 157 6.51 0.91 14.07
C ASN A 157 7.90 0.78 13.42
N ALA A 158 8.88 0.26 14.17
CA ALA A 158 10.22 0.04 13.64
C ALA A 158 10.25 -1.02 12.52
N ALA A 159 9.50 -2.10 12.67
CA ALA A 159 9.43 -3.18 11.67
C ALA A 159 8.75 -2.73 10.37
N VAL A 160 7.62 -2.01 10.46
CA VAL A 160 6.93 -1.42 9.30
C VAL A 160 7.85 -0.41 8.59
N GLY A 161 8.54 0.45 9.34
CA GLY A 161 9.53 1.36 8.77
C GLY A 161 10.65 0.66 8.01
N LYS A 162 11.15 -0.47 8.53
CA LYS A 162 12.16 -1.29 7.85
C LYS A 162 11.62 -1.92 6.56
N VAL A 163 10.38 -2.43 6.59
CA VAL A 163 9.72 -3.00 5.40
C VAL A 163 9.53 -1.93 4.33
N ALA A 164 8.97 -0.77 4.69
CA ALA A 164 8.79 0.35 3.77
C ALA A 164 10.13 0.85 3.19
N GLY A 165 11.18 0.93 4.01
CA GLY A 165 12.51 1.32 3.55
C GLY A 165 13.13 0.32 2.56
N MET A 166 12.90 -0.98 2.71
CA MET A 166 13.33 -1.98 1.72
C MET A 166 12.58 -1.81 0.41
N MET A 167 11.27 -1.56 0.48
CA MET A 167 10.42 -1.40 -0.71
C MET A 167 10.73 -0.13 -1.49
N SER A 168 10.94 0.99 -0.79
CA SER A 168 11.32 2.27 -1.40
C SER A 168 12.66 2.16 -2.16
N LYS A 169 13.66 1.50 -1.58
CA LYS A 169 14.98 1.30 -2.23
C LYS A 169 14.95 0.42 -3.47
N GLN A 170 14.01 -0.52 -3.53
CA GLN A 170 13.93 -1.51 -4.62
C GLN A 170 12.83 -1.18 -5.63
N VAL A 171 12.10 -0.08 -5.45
CA VAL A 171 10.89 0.27 -6.21
C VAL A 171 9.94 -0.94 -6.30
N ALA A 172 9.78 -1.63 -5.17
CA ALA A 172 9.17 -2.95 -5.13
C ALA A 172 7.65 -2.87 -5.35
N LYS A 173 7.16 -3.53 -6.41
CA LYS A 173 5.73 -3.68 -6.69
C LYS A 173 5.04 -4.78 -5.87
N LYS A 174 5.78 -5.52 -5.05
CA LYS A 174 5.29 -6.60 -4.19
C LYS A 174 5.89 -6.51 -2.80
N LEU A 175 5.23 -7.14 -1.83
CA LEU A 175 5.76 -7.26 -0.47
C LEU A 175 7.11 -8.00 -0.46
N PRO A 176 8.06 -7.62 0.41
CA PRO A 176 9.36 -8.29 0.52
C PRO A 176 9.21 -9.64 1.25
N GLN A 177 8.75 -10.66 0.51
CA GLN A 177 8.38 -11.99 1.01
C GLN A 177 9.42 -12.57 1.96
N LYS A 178 10.68 -12.71 1.52
CA LYS A 178 11.77 -13.27 2.34
C LYS A 178 11.96 -12.51 3.66
N ALA A 179 11.88 -11.19 3.64
CA ALA A 179 12.11 -10.40 4.85
C ALA A 179 11.00 -10.62 5.89
N LEU A 180 9.76 -10.73 5.42
CA LEU A 180 8.56 -10.89 6.25
C LEU A 180 8.40 -12.32 6.79
N THR A 181 8.91 -13.35 6.09
CA THR A 181 8.67 -14.75 6.44
C THR A 181 9.87 -15.48 7.04
N GLN A 182 11.10 -15.06 6.73
CA GLN A 182 12.32 -15.78 7.13
C GLN A 182 13.49 -14.86 7.51
N GLY A 183 13.45 -13.60 7.09
CA GLY A 183 14.54 -12.66 7.24
C GLY A 183 14.53 -11.87 8.54
N VAL A 184 15.23 -10.75 8.52
CA VAL A 184 15.48 -9.89 9.69
C VAL A 184 14.23 -9.24 10.30
N VAL A 185 13.09 -9.24 9.60
CA VAL A 185 11.83 -8.70 10.10
C VAL A 185 10.99 -9.77 10.77
N TYR A 186 11.11 -11.04 10.35
CA TYR A 186 10.28 -12.14 10.83
C TYR A 186 10.28 -12.32 12.37
N PRO A 187 11.40 -12.21 13.10
CA PRO A 187 11.38 -12.25 14.56
C PRO A 187 10.51 -11.15 15.19
N MET A 188 10.40 -9.98 14.55
CA MET A 188 9.55 -8.89 15.01
C MET A 188 8.08 -9.18 14.73
N VAL A 189 7.77 -9.78 13.57
CA VAL A 189 6.42 -10.30 13.26
C VAL A 189 5.95 -11.24 14.37
N LYS A 190 6.77 -12.24 14.75
CA LYS A 190 6.43 -13.18 15.82
C LYS A 190 6.20 -12.52 17.16
N LYS A 191 7.09 -11.60 17.56
CA LYS A 191 6.97 -10.85 18.83
C LYS A 191 5.68 -10.03 18.87
N VAL A 192 5.34 -9.38 17.76
CA VAL A 192 4.11 -8.59 17.65
C VAL A 192 2.88 -9.49 17.67
N ALA A 193 2.88 -10.61 16.93
CA ALA A 193 1.79 -11.59 16.97
C ALA A 193 1.57 -12.16 18.38
N ALA A 194 2.64 -12.52 19.09
CA ALA A 194 2.55 -12.98 20.47
C ALA A 194 1.95 -11.91 21.40
N TYR A 195 2.42 -10.66 21.28
CA TYR A 195 1.87 -9.54 22.04
C TYR A 195 0.37 -9.34 21.76
N LEU A 196 -0.04 -9.33 20.49
CA LEU A 196 -1.43 -9.17 20.10
C LEU A 196 -2.30 -10.34 20.60
N GLY A 197 -1.77 -11.57 20.55
CA GLY A 197 -2.43 -12.76 21.09
C GLY A 197 -2.69 -12.70 22.59
N VAL A 198 -1.84 -11.99 23.35
CA VAL A 198 -2.08 -11.66 24.76
C VAL A 198 -3.08 -10.51 24.91
N GLN A 199 -3.05 -9.48 24.05
CA GLN A 199 -4.04 -8.40 24.10
C GLN A 199 -5.47 -8.92 23.91
N MET A 200 -5.66 -9.93 23.06
CA MET A 200 -6.97 -10.54 22.79
C MET A 200 -7.59 -11.24 24.00
N THR A 201 -6.80 -11.64 25.01
CA THR A 201 -7.33 -12.28 26.22
C THR A 201 -7.73 -11.28 27.30
N LYS A 202 -7.43 -9.99 27.10
CA LYS A 202 -7.76 -8.95 28.08
C LYS A 202 -9.25 -8.66 28.09
N GLN A 203 -9.78 -8.40 29.29
CA GLN A 203 -11.19 -8.00 29.48
C GLN A 203 -11.56 -6.73 28.70
N SER A 204 -10.63 -5.80 28.52
CA SER A 204 -10.86 -4.59 27.71
C SER A 204 -11.15 -4.91 26.25
N PHE A 205 -10.46 -5.90 25.69
CA PHE A 205 -10.71 -6.37 24.33
C PHE A 205 -12.06 -7.09 24.24
N ALA A 206 -12.34 -7.99 25.19
CA ALA A 206 -13.64 -8.66 25.27
C ALA A 206 -14.80 -7.65 25.39
N LYS A 207 -14.66 -6.57 26.15
CA LYS A 207 -15.69 -5.52 26.23
C LYS A 207 -15.86 -4.72 24.94
N ALA A 208 -14.78 -4.52 24.18
CA ALA A 208 -14.83 -3.75 22.93
C ALA A 208 -15.40 -4.54 21.75
N VAL A 209 -15.27 -5.88 21.78
CA VAL A 209 -15.63 -6.79 20.67
C VAL A 209 -16.84 -7.66 20.99
N SER A 210 -17.04 -8.05 22.25
CA SER A 210 -18.11 -8.99 22.61
C SER A 210 -19.48 -8.30 22.67
N LYS A 211 -20.40 -8.89 21.92
CA LYS A 211 -21.85 -8.63 21.99
C LYS A 211 -22.52 -9.43 23.12
N ALA A 212 -21.75 -10.23 23.84
CA ALA A 212 -22.22 -11.29 24.72
C ALA A 212 -22.42 -10.87 26.19
N ILE A 213 -22.26 -9.58 26.54
CA ILE A 213 -22.62 -9.08 27.86
C ILE A 213 -24.04 -8.49 27.76
N PRO A 214 -25.08 -9.16 28.31
CA PRO A 214 -26.48 -8.70 28.23
C PRO A 214 -26.72 -7.30 28.81
N LEU A 215 -25.79 -6.80 29.60
CA LEU A 215 -25.85 -5.50 30.28
C LEU A 215 -25.24 -4.32 29.51
N VAL A 216 -24.58 -4.54 28.37
CA VAL A 216 -24.00 -3.44 27.59
C VAL A 216 -24.96 -3.07 26.46
N GLY A 217 -25.82 -2.09 26.70
CA GLY A 217 -26.76 -1.59 25.69
C GLY A 217 -26.07 -1.06 24.43
N ALA A 218 -26.81 -1.03 23.31
CA ALA A 218 -26.34 -0.65 21.98
C ALA A 218 -25.51 0.66 21.91
N VAL A 219 -25.87 1.65 22.73
CA VAL A 219 -25.16 2.95 22.80
C VAL A 219 -23.77 2.79 23.42
N VAL A 220 -23.63 1.96 24.46
CA VAL A 220 -22.36 1.75 25.17
C VAL A 220 -21.42 0.88 24.34
N SER A 221 -21.93 -0.17 23.68
CA SER A 221 -21.11 -1.03 22.82
C SER A 221 -20.61 -0.28 21.58
N GLY A 222 -21.50 0.42 20.86
CA GLY A 222 -21.13 1.23 19.69
C GLY A 222 -20.18 2.37 20.04
N GLY A 223 -20.42 3.07 21.16
CA GLY A 223 -19.55 4.14 21.66
C GLY A 223 -18.16 3.64 22.08
N LEU A 224 -18.07 2.48 22.75
CA LEU A 224 -16.79 1.88 23.12
C LEU A 224 -16.00 1.41 21.89
N THR A 225 -16.68 0.78 20.92
CA THR A 225 -16.08 0.42 19.64
C THR A 225 -15.54 1.66 18.92
N LEU A 226 -16.30 2.75 18.86
CA LEU A 226 -15.85 4.03 18.30
C LEU A 226 -14.60 4.56 19.02
N ALA A 227 -14.64 4.61 20.36
CA ALA A 227 -13.56 5.13 21.20
C ALA A 227 -12.26 4.32 21.11
N THR A 228 -12.35 3.04 20.75
CA THR A 228 -11.18 2.14 20.65
C THR A 228 -10.68 2.00 19.21
N TYR A 229 -11.57 1.84 18.24
CA TYR A 229 -11.21 1.61 16.84
C TYR A 229 -10.62 2.86 16.17
N LEU A 230 -11.22 4.02 16.40
CA LEU A 230 -10.77 5.29 15.80
C LEU A 230 -9.30 5.63 16.10
N PRO A 231 -8.82 5.62 17.37
CA PRO A 231 -7.42 5.92 17.64
C PRO A 231 -6.47 4.87 17.04
N MET A 232 -6.88 3.60 16.97
CA MET A 232 -6.08 2.55 16.33
C MET A 232 -5.88 2.83 14.84
N ALA A 233 -6.96 3.13 14.11
CA ALA A 233 -6.88 3.47 12.69
C ALA A 233 -6.07 4.75 12.44
N LYS A 234 -6.22 5.77 13.31
CA LYS A 234 -5.43 7.01 13.23
C LYS A 234 -3.94 6.79 13.49
N ARG A 235 -3.55 5.88 14.40
CA ARG A 235 -2.14 5.52 14.63
C ARG A 235 -1.53 4.90 13.38
N LEU A 236 -2.23 3.95 12.75
CA LEU A 236 -1.76 3.34 11.52
C LEU A 236 -1.63 4.38 10.41
N LYS A 237 -2.64 5.23 10.21
CA LYS A 237 -2.59 6.34 9.25
C LYS A 237 -1.34 7.21 9.48
N LYS A 238 -1.18 7.74 10.69
CA LYS A 238 -0.06 8.63 11.05
C LYS A 238 1.30 7.98 10.80
N HIS A 239 1.41 6.68 11.09
CA HIS A 239 2.66 5.98 10.87
C HIS A 239 2.94 5.75 9.39
N LEU A 240 1.94 5.30 8.61
CA LEU A 240 2.11 5.05 7.18
C LEU A 240 2.38 6.34 6.40
N SER A 241 1.74 7.44 6.75
CA SER A 241 1.94 8.76 6.12
C SER A 241 3.33 9.35 6.37
N SER A 242 4.07 8.85 7.37
CA SER A 242 5.42 9.31 7.69
C SER A 242 6.52 8.42 7.10
N LEU A 243 6.17 7.44 6.26
CA LEU A 243 7.15 6.53 5.66
C LEU A 243 7.63 7.05 4.30
N PRO A 244 8.83 6.66 3.86
CA PRO A 244 9.35 7.03 2.54
C PRO A 244 8.46 6.62 1.36
N LEU A 245 7.58 5.64 1.54
CA LEU A 245 6.60 5.25 0.51
C LEU A 245 5.52 6.32 0.27
N ALA A 246 5.21 7.14 1.27
CA ALA A 246 4.19 8.18 1.17
C ALA A 246 4.73 9.49 0.57
N GLU A 247 6.05 9.63 0.44
CA GLU A 247 6.68 10.85 -0.08
C GLU A 247 6.42 10.97 -1.59
N ALA A 248 5.70 12.01 -1.98
CA ALA A 248 5.41 12.28 -3.38
C ALA A 248 6.71 12.46 -4.17
N SER A 249 6.81 11.78 -5.31
CA SER A 249 7.94 11.98 -6.22
C SER A 249 7.76 13.31 -6.91
N ASN A 250 8.62 14.30 -6.62
CA ASN A 250 8.76 15.50 -7.44
C ASN A 250 9.47 15.10 -8.75
N ARG A 251 8.81 14.35 -9.62
CA ARG A 251 9.19 14.34 -11.03
C ARG A 251 8.78 15.69 -11.58
N VAL A 252 9.72 16.64 -11.55
CA VAL A 252 9.72 17.74 -12.50
C VAL A 252 9.54 17.08 -13.86
N MET A 253 8.46 17.42 -14.56
CA MET A 253 8.41 17.17 -15.99
C MET A 253 9.56 17.99 -16.57
N ASP A 254 10.73 17.38 -16.77
CA ASP A 254 11.73 17.88 -17.72
C ASP A 254 11.09 17.77 -19.10
N GLY A 255 10.20 18.73 -19.38
CA GLY A 255 10.00 19.21 -20.73
C GLY A 255 11.17 20.12 -21.04
N GLU A 256 12.36 19.54 -21.23
CA GLU A 256 13.38 20.19 -22.04
C GLU A 256 12.85 20.16 -23.48
N VAL A 257 11.99 21.14 -23.78
CA VAL A 257 11.79 21.59 -25.16
C VAL A 257 13.14 22.17 -25.55
N VAL A 258 13.95 21.35 -26.22
CA VAL A 258 15.07 21.85 -27.00
C VAL A 258 14.43 22.68 -28.11
N ASP A 259 14.45 24.01 -27.95
CA ASP A 259 14.20 24.94 -29.06
C ASP A 259 15.28 24.64 -30.10
N GLY A 260 14.92 23.82 -31.09
CA GLY A 260 15.72 23.64 -32.29
C GLY A 260 15.68 24.96 -33.05
N GLU A 261 16.74 25.76 -32.90
CA GLU A 261 17.02 26.88 -33.77
C GLU A 261 17.10 26.35 -35.21
N VAL A 262 16.06 26.65 -35.99
CA VAL A 262 16.03 26.39 -37.43
C VAL A 262 16.99 27.39 -38.06
N VAL A 263 18.20 26.93 -38.39
CA VAL A 263 19.08 27.67 -39.28
C VAL A 263 18.53 27.48 -40.69
N GLU A 264 17.86 28.50 -41.22
CA GLU A 264 17.54 28.61 -42.64
C GLU A 264 18.84 28.90 -43.39
N ASP A 265 19.45 27.87 -43.99
CA ASP A 265 20.51 28.04 -44.99
C ASP A 265 19.89 28.53 -46.30
N ASP A 266 19.82 29.85 -46.45
CA ASP A 266 19.53 30.55 -47.70
C ASP A 266 20.85 30.61 -48.52
N GLU A 267 21.10 29.62 -49.38
CA GLU A 267 22.05 29.78 -50.49
C GLU A 267 21.30 29.78 -51.82
N ALA A 268 21.24 30.97 -52.40
CA ALA A 268 20.58 31.29 -53.65
C ALA A 268 21.23 30.60 -54.85
N PHE A 269 20.34 30.00 -55.66
CA PHE A 269 20.58 29.53 -57.02
C PHE A 269 21.18 30.64 -57.91
N ALA A 270 22.35 30.39 -58.49
CA ALA A 270 22.79 31.06 -59.72
C ALA A 270 23.33 30.01 -60.70
N THR A 271 22.47 29.62 -61.64
CA THR A 271 22.82 28.81 -62.81
C THR A 271 23.37 29.69 -63.92
N ALA A 272 24.53 29.34 -64.49
CA ALA A 272 24.89 29.68 -65.87
C ALA A 272 25.77 28.57 -66.48
N HIS A 273 25.37 28.16 -67.67
CA HIS A 273 25.88 27.08 -68.51
C HIS A 273 27.29 27.33 -69.11
N ALA A 274 28.02 26.23 -69.35
CA ALA A 274 28.50 25.76 -70.67
C ALA A 274 29.99 25.38 -70.78
N ASP A 275 30.18 24.12 -71.21
CA ASP A 275 31.14 23.59 -72.19
C ASP A 275 32.62 23.27 -71.85
N GLN A 276 32.83 21.94 -71.70
CA GLN A 276 33.70 21.03 -72.48
C GLN A 276 35.15 21.42 -72.85
N HIS A 277 36.11 20.71 -72.26
CA HIS A 277 37.24 19.96 -72.88
C HIS A 277 38.10 19.42 -71.70
N GLY A 278 38.67 18.22 -71.64
CA GLY A 278 39.17 17.32 -72.68
C GLY A 278 40.66 17.04 -72.40
N ALA A 279 40.97 15.80 -72.01
CA ALA A 279 42.25 15.08 -72.16
C ALA A 279 43.50 15.40 -71.29
N ASP A 280 44.07 14.28 -70.82
CA ASP A 280 45.49 13.89 -70.75
C ASP A 280 46.55 14.66 -69.95
N ASP A 281 47.04 13.93 -68.94
CA ASP A 281 48.39 13.35 -68.85
C ASP A 281 49.64 14.22 -68.61
N ALA A 282 50.44 13.67 -67.70
CA ALA A 282 51.85 13.85 -67.39
C ALA A 282 52.68 15.00 -68.02
N ALA A 283 53.15 15.89 -67.12
CA ALA A 283 54.56 16.04 -66.73
C ALA A 283 55.64 16.53 -67.74
N ILE A 284 56.41 17.54 -67.26
CA ILE A 284 57.87 17.81 -67.44
C ILE A 284 58.31 18.94 -68.42
N LYS A 285 58.88 19.98 -67.78
CA LYS A 285 60.06 20.86 -68.11
C LYS A 285 60.23 21.45 -69.52
N LEU A 286 60.54 22.76 -69.60
CA LEU A 286 61.90 23.33 -69.51
C LEU A 286 61.84 24.85 -69.77
N GLU A 287 62.34 25.66 -68.83
CA GLU A 287 62.87 27.00 -69.12
C GLU A 287 64.32 26.85 -69.62
N GLU A 288 64.65 27.59 -70.68
CA GLU A 288 66.01 27.81 -71.18
C GLU A 288 66.22 29.31 -71.45
N PRO A 289 67.46 29.81 -71.59
CA PRO A 289 68.00 30.76 -70.63
C PRO A 289 68.32 32.13 -71.23
N GLN A 290 68.75 33.04 -70.35
CA GLN A 290 69.30 34.34 -70.71
C GLN A 290 70.72 34.22 -71.31
N SER A 291 70.87 34.93 -72.44
CA SER A 291 72.09 35.52 -73.05
C SER A 291 73.18 34.60 -73.61
#